data_AF-A0A0B7KHP9-F1
#
_entry.id   AF-A0A0B7KHP9-F1
#
_cell.length_a   1.000
_cell.length_b   1.000
_cell.length_c   1.000
_cell.angle_alpha   90.00
_cell.angle_beta   90.00
_cell.angle_gamma   90.00
#
_symmetry.space_group_name_H-M   'P 1'
#
loop_
_entity.id
_entity.type
_entity.pdbx_description
1 polymer ?
#
loop_
_entity_poly.entity_id
_entity_poly.type
_entity_poly.pdbx_seq_one_letter_code
_entity_poly.pdbx_strand_id
1 'polypeptide(L)'
;MELEYRSSSSLFQKRDFPETELGLASDLALHILRSYPYMIASQGSVPPFIHPQYQSLDEGNTTRPSPLYASLNLVKMLLHDRRVNKNLTWGLIRIEQERLLKEHPSFSRWELLQALQSLVVYMLLRIIEGRHEYTNFDSQLLISMNALCRHLTIKHGKLISPEEIAGREMPWKDWVFNESRRRTASTVFVITRILHAQVSPLSDNMPEYSHSPAPSPMKLWQAENETDWAVDYTEYQYQNAVHGMLKISDLVQLKERAGRQNDRWYAYADSLGLLVTLAADLIC
;
A
#
# COMPACT_ATOMS: atom_id res chain seq x y z
N MET A 1 25.97 -11.20 2.12
CA MET A 1 24.92 -12.24 2.15
C MET A 1 24.38 -12.32 0.74
N GLU A 2 24.82 -13.32 -0.01
CA GLU A 2 24.54 -13.47 -1.44
C GLU A 2 23.03 -13.61 -1.67
N LEU A 3 22.47 -12.72 -2.49
CA LEU A 3 21.10 -12.81 -2.96
C LEU A 3 21.04 -13.95 -3.98
N GLU A 4 20.71 -15.16 -3.51
CA GLU A 4 20.29 -16.25 -4.40
C GLU A 4 19.18 -15.74 -5.31
N TYR A 5 19.42 -15.80 -6.62
CA TYR A 5 18.42 -15.59 -7.65
C TYR A 5 17.39 -16.71 -7.52
N ARG A 6 16.41 -16.54 -6.62
CA ARG A 6 15.34 -17.52 -6.43
C ARG A 6 14.50 -17.56 -7.70
N SER A 7 14.28 -18.78 -8.18
CA SER A 7 13.45 -19.08 -9.36
C SER A 7 12.16 -18.28 -9.32
N SER A 8 11.73 -17.77 -10.48
CA SER A 8 10.40 -17.13 -10.68
C SER A 8 9.26 -18.01 -10.17
N SER A 9 9.49 -19.33 -10.10
CA SER A 9 8.59 -20.31 -9.51
C SER A 9 8.42 -20.20 -7.99
N SER A 10 9.06 -19.25 -7.29
CA SER A 10 8.86 -19.01 -5.86
C SER A 10 8.04 -17.75 -5.58
N LEU A 11 7.71 -16.95 -6.60
CA LEU A 11 7.04 -15.67 -6.39
C LEU A 11 5.66 -15.82 -5.72
N PHE A 12 5.37 -14.86 -4.83
CA PHE A 12 4.18 -14.76 -3.98
C PHE A 12 3.91 -15.96 -3.06
N GLN A 13 4.87 -16.85 -2.84
CA GLN A 13 4.82 -17.82 -1.74
C GLN A 13 5.22 -17.16 -0.42
N LYS A 14 4.58 -17.60 0.68
CA LYS A 14 4.94 -17.19 2.03
C LYS A 14 6.39 -17.59 2.32
N ARG A 15 7.12 -16.71 3.00
CA ARG A 15 8.45 -17.03 3.53
C ARG A 15 8.33 -17.86 4.81
N ASP A 16 9.32 -18.70 5.03
CA ASP A 16 9.49 -19.38 6.31
C ASP A 16 10.24 -18.47 7.29
N PHE A 17 9.77 -18.44 8.53
CA PHE A 17 10.36 -17.65 9.60
C PHE A 17 10.88 -18.61 10.68
N PRO A 18 12.16 -18.47 11.11
CA PRO A 18 12.74 -19.35 12.11
C PRO A 18 12.14 -19.14 13.49
N GLU A 19 11.74 -17.90 13.80
CA GLU A 19 11.12 -17.53 15.08
C GLU A 19 9.60 -17.69 15.00
N THR A 20 9.02 -18.38 15.98
CA THR A 20 7.58 -18.68 16.01
C THR A 20 6.73 -17.41 16.05
N GLU A 21 7.15 -16.40 16.81
CA GLU A 21 6.42 -15.13 16.92
C GLU A 21 6.35 -14.37 15.59
N LEU A 22 7.47 -14.29 14.86
CA LEU A 22 7.53 -13.73 13.51
C LEU A 22 6.67 -14.53 12.53
N GLY A 23 6.66 -15.86 12.65
CA GLY A 23 5.81 -16.74 11.87
C GLY A 23 4.32 -16.45 12.05
N LEU A 24 3.87 -16.31 13.30
CA LEU A 24 2.47 -15.99 13.65
C LEU A 24 2.08 -14.58 13.19
N ALA A 25 2.95 -13.58 13.40
CA ALA A 25 2.72 -12.22 12.93
C ALA A 25 2.59 -12.16 11.39
N SER A 26 3.45 -12.91 10.68
CA SER A 26 3.41 -13.07 9.23
C SER A 26 2.12 -13.72 8.75
N ASP A 27 1.63 -14.77 9.44
CA ASP A 27 0.34 -15.40 9.13
C ASP A 27 -0.83 -14.45 9.30
N LEU A 28 -0.89 -13.75 10.43
CA LEU A 28 -1.97 -12.81 10.69
C LEU A 28 -1.93 -11.63 9.70
N ALA A 29 -0.75 -11.10 9.39
CA ALA A 29 -0.58 -10.06 8.37
C ALA A 29 -1.05 -10.53 6.99
N LEU A 30 -0.74 -11.78 6.61
CA LEU A 30 -1.20 -12.38 5.36
C LEU A 30 -2.73 -12.52 5.32
N HIS A 31 -3.37 -12.90 6.44
CA HIS A 31 -4.82 -12.96 6.54
C HIS A 31 -5.48 -11.58 6.38
N ILE A 32 -4.92 -10.54 7.01
CA ILE A 32 -5.39 -9.15 6.86
C ILE A 32 -5.24 -8.69 5.40
N LEU A 33 -4.08 -8.90 4.78
CA LEU A 33 -3.87 -8.53 3.38
C LEU A 33 -4.85 -9.25 2.42
N ARG A 34 -5.13 -10.53 2.68
CA ARG A 34 -6.11 -11.31 1.91
C ARG A 34 -7.54 -10.80 2.11
N SER A 35 -7.87 -10.10 3.20
CA SER A 35 -9.21 -9.57 3.41
C SER A 35 -9.51 -8.36 2.53
N TYR A 36 -8.49 -7.62 2.06
CA TYR A 36 -8.66 -6.37 1.31
C TYR A 36 -9.42 -6.54 -0.02
N PRO A 37 -9.14 -7.54 -0.89
CA PRO A 37 -9.98 -7.78 -2.06
C PRO A 37 -11.44 -8.13 -1.72
N TYR A 38 -11.69 -8.81 -0.60
CA TYR A 38 -13.05 -9.09 -0.15
C TYR A 38 -13.76 -7.84 0.38
N MET A 39 -13.05 -6.87 0.97
CA MET A 39 -13.64 -5.57 1.31
C MET A 39 -14.20 -4.88 0.06
N ILE A 40 -13.42 -4.86 -1.03
CA ILE A 40 -13.83 -4.30 -2.33
C ILE A 40 -15.07 -5.02 -2.88
N ALA A 41 -15.07 -6.35 -2.85
CA ALA A 41 -16.10 -7.16 -3.47
C ALA A 41 -17.42 -7.22 -2.66
N SER A 42 -17.34 -7.22 -1.33
CA SER A 42 -18.49 -7.49 -0.46
C SER A 42 -19.04 -6.26 0.26
N GLN A 43 -18.20 -5.28 0.59
CA GLN A 43 -18.60 -4.12 1.38
C GLN A 43 -18.71 -2.84 0.56
N GLY A 44 -18.21 -2.85 -0.69
CA GLY A 44 -18.14 -1.65 -1.52
C GLY A 44 -17.16 -0.60 -0.99
N SER A 45 -16.34 -0.95 0.01
CA SER A 45 -15.30 -0.10 0.59
C SER A 45 -13.95 -0.37 -0.07
N VAL A 46 -13.03 0.58 0.06
CA VAL A 46 -11.66 0.44 -0.44
C VAL A 46 -10.71 -0.01 0.68
N PRO A 47 -9.64 -0.75 0.36
CA PRO A 47 -8.59 -1.07 1.32
C PRO A 47 -7.96 0.18 1.93
N PRO A 48 -7.38 0.10 3.15
CA PRO A 48 -6.92 1.28 3.89
C PRO A 48 -5.67 1.96 3.30
N PHE A 49 -5.12 1.43 2.19
CA PHE A 49 -4.07 2.08 1.40
C PHE A 49 -4.61 2.95 0.24
N ILE A 50 -5.92 2.98 0.05
CA ILE A 50 -6.64 3.83 -0.90
C ILE A 50 -7.52 4.79 -0.09
N HIS A 51 -7.43 6.08 -0.38
CA HIS A 51 -8.22 7.09 0.33
C HIS A 51 -9.72 6.92 0.02
N PRO A 52 -10.64 7.03 1.00
CA PRO A 52 -12.07 6.89 0.75
C PRO A 52 -12.59 7.86 -0.33
N GLN A 53 -12.06 9.08 -0.38
CA GLN A 53 -12.39 10.11 -1.36
C GLN A 53 -11.59 10.01 -2.68
N TYR A 54 -11.04 8.85 -3.04
CA TYR A 54 -10.18 8.72 -4.24
C TYR A 54 -10.84 9.18 -5.55
N GLN A 55 -12.17 9.11 -5.65
CA GLN A 55 -12.92 9.53 -6.83
C GLN A 55 -13.04 11.05 -6.96
N SER A 56 -13.25 11.76 -5.84
CA SER A 56 -13.38 13.23 -5.84
C SER A 56 -12.02 13.93 -5.90
N LEU A 57 -10.96 13.23 -5.49
CA LEU A 57 -9.57 13.68 -5.59
C LEU A 57 -8.96 13.48 -6.98
N ASP A 58 -9.60 12.69 -7.84
CA ASP A 58 -9.13 12.45 -9.20
C ASP A 58 -9.37 13.68 -10.08
N GLU A 59 -8.29 14.42 -10.34
CA GLU A 59 -8.27 15.55 -11.28
C GLU A 59 -8.00 15.08 -12.73
N GLY A 60 -8.08 13.78 -12.97
CA GLY A 60 -7.71 13.12 -14.22
C GLY A 60 -8.52 13.57 -15.44
N ASN A 61 -7.88 13.45 -16.59
CA ASN A 61 -8.47 13.75 -17.88
C ASN A 61 -9.50 12.66 -18.23
N THR A 62 -10.76 13.03 -18.44
CA THR A 62 -11.89 12.11 -18.71
C THR A 62 -11.72 11.24 -19.97
N THR A 63 -10.69 11.51 -20.76
CA THR A 63 -10.38 10.77 -22.00
C THR A 63 -9.83 9.37 -21.77
N ARG A 64 -9.36 9.03 -20.56
CA ARG A 64 -8.81 7.70 -20.26
C ARG A 64 -9.50 7.02 -19.08
N PRO A 65 -9.64 5.69 -19.08
CA PRO A 65 -10.17 4.97 -17.93
C PRO A 65 -9.24 5.07 -16.72
N SER A 66 -9.78 5.46 -15.56
CA SER A 66 -9.08 5.44 -14.28
C SER A 66 -8.51 4.03 -13.99
N PRO A 67 -7.18 3.89 -13.77
CA PRO A 67 -6.57 2.63 -13.40
C PRO A 67 -7.24 1.95 -12.20
N LEU A 68 -7.52 2.73 -11.16
CA LEU A 68 -8.08 2.23 -9.91
C LEU A 68 -9.55 1.81 -10.09
N TYR A 69 -10.34 2.57 -10.84
CA TYR A 69 -11.71 2.18 -11.13
C TYR A 69 -11.77 0.85 -11.89
N ALA A 70 -10.89 0.65 -12.89
CA ALA A 70 -10.80 -0.60 -13.62
C ALA A 70 -10.43 -1.77 -12.71
N SER A 71 -9.41 -1.62 -11.85
CA SER A 71 -8.98 -2.69 -10.95
C SER A 71 -10.04 -3.09 -9.93
N LEU A 72 -10.75 -2.12 -9.34
CA LEU A 72 -11.84 -2.38 -8.40
C LEU A 72 -13.00 -3.16 -9.05
N ASN A 73 -13.34 -2.87 -10.30
CA ASN A 73 -14.35 -3.63 -11.04
C ASN A 73 -13.91 -5.06 -11.38
N LEU A 74 -12.64 -5.25 -11.73
CA LEU A 74 -12.07 -6.59 -11.96
C LEU A 74 -12.09 -7.44 -10.68
N VAL A 75 -11.82 -6.84 -9.51
CA VAL A 75 -11.95 -7.52 -8.21
C VAL A 75 -13.38 -7.98 -7.96
N LYS A 76 -14.37 -7.08 -8.17
CA LYS A 76 -15.79 -7.41 -8.00
C LYS A 76 -16.19 -8.55 -8.94
N MET A 77 -15.80 -8.47 -10.21
CA MET A 77 -16.08 -9.52 -11.19
C MET A 77 -15.49 -10.88 -10.79
N LEU A 78 -14.24 -10.90 -10.28
CA LEU A 78 -13.55 -12.14 -9.93
C LEU A 78 -14.08 -12.78 -8.63
N LEU A 79 -14.39 -11.97 -7.61
CA LEU A 79 -14.74 -12.47 -6.27
C LEU A 79 -16.24 -12.54 -5.98
N HIS A 80 -17.06 -11.74 -6.67
CA HIS A 80 -18.51 -11.71 -6.44
C HIS A 80 -19.26 -12.69 -7.37
N ASP A 81 -18.85 -12.80 -8.63
CA ASP A 81 -19.58 -13.59 -9.62
C ASP A 81 -18.99 -15.01 -9.76
N ARG A 82 -19.66 -15.98 -9.14
CA ARG A 82 -19.28 -17.40 -9.17
C ARG A 82 -19.36 -18.04 -10.56
N ARG A 83 -19.99 -17.38 -11.54
CA ARG A 83 -20.16 -17.91 -12.92
C ARG A 83 -19.10 -17.38 -13.88
N VAL A 84 -18.26 -16.45 -13.44
CA VAL A 84 -17.23 -15.83 -14.27
C VAL A 84 -16.12 -16.82 -14.60
N ASN A 85 -15.70 -16.81 -15.87
CA ASN A 85 -14.52 -17.54 -16.31
C ASN A 85 -13.27 -16.86 -15.72
N LYS A 86 -12.64 -17.52 -14.74
CA LYS A 86 -11.41 -17.04 -14.09
C LYS A 86 -10.28 -16.78 -15.10
N ASN A 87 -10.09 -17.66 -16.08
CA ASN A 87 -9.05 -17.50 -17.10
C ASN A 87 -9.25 -16.21 -17.90
N LEU A 88 -10.50 -15.92 -18.29
CA LEU A 88 -10.84 -14.69 -19.00
C LEU A 88 -10.54 -13.45 -18.14
N THR A 89 -10.96 -13.48 -16.87
CA THR A 89 -10.75 -12.35 -15.94
C THR A 89 -9.28 -12.09 -15.67
N TRP A 90 -8.49 -13.14 -15.46
CA TRP A 90 -7.04 -13.02 -15.32
C TRP A 90 -6.36 -12.55 -16.61
N GLY A 91 -6.90 -12.92 -17.77
CA GLY A 91 -6.51 -12.33 -19.05
C GLY A 91 -6.74 -10.82 -19.09
N LEU A 92 -7.89 -10.34 -18.59
CA LEU A 92 -8.19 -8.91 -18.50
C LEU A 92 -7.28 -8.18 -17.49
N ILE A 93 -7.01 -8.79 -16.33
CA ILE A 93 -6.04 -8.25 -15.35
C ILE A 93 -4.66 -8.10 -15.98
N ARG A 94 -4.22 -9.10 -16.75
CA ARG A 94 -2.93 -9.03 -17.46
C ARG A 94 -2.91 -7.92 -18.51
N ILE A 95 -3.95 -7.82 -19.35
CA ILE A 95 -4.07 -6.74 -20.34
C ILE A 95 -4.01 -5.37 -19.66
N GLU A 96 -4.71 -5.21 -18.54
CA GLU A 96 -4.70 -3.95 -17.79
C GLU A 96 -3.33 -3.68 -17.18
N GLN A 97 -2.67 -4.68 -16.57
CA GLN A 97 -1.29 -4.54 -16.09
C GLN A 97 -0.32 -4.10 -17.20
N GLU A 98 -0.42 -4.69 -18.40
CA GLU A 98 0.39 -4.31 -19.57
C GLU A 98 0.09 -2.87 -20.02
N ARG A 99 -1.18 -2.45 -20.01
CA ARG A 99 -1.59 -1.06 -20.27
C ARG A 99 -0.96 -0.10 -19.27
N LEU A 100 -1.06 -0.40 -17.97
CA LEU A 100 -0.47 0.44 -16.91
C LEU A 100 1.03 0.60 -17.12
N LEU A 101 1.76 -0.49 -17.41
CA LEU A 101 3.19 -0.43 -17.69
C LEU A 101 3.51 0.38 -18.95
N LYS A 102 2.70 0.29 -20.00
CA LYS A 102 2.93 1.04 -21.24
C LYS A 102 2.62 2.54 -21.10
N GLU A 103 1.53 2.88 -20.44
CA GLU A 103 0.98 4.24 -20.42
C GLU A 103 1.50 5.10 -19.25
N HIS A 104 2.11 4.48 -18.22
CA HIS A 104 2.60 5.19 -17.03
C HIS A 104 3.49 6.42 -17.28
N PRO A 105 4.31 6.53 -18.35
CA PRO A 105 5.11 7.73 -18.57
C PRO A 105 4.25 8.98 -18.80
N SER A 106 3.03 8.79 -19.30
CA SER A 106 2.08 9.86 -19.63
C SER A 106 1.08 10.17 -18.50
N PHE A 107 1.11 9.42 -17.41
CA PHE A 107 0.16 9.60 -16.31
C PHE A 107 0.42 10.88 -15.52
N SER A 108 -0.68 11.51 -15.08
CA SER A 108 -0.70 12.49 -14.02
C SER A 108 -0.23 11.88 -12.70
N ARG A 109 -0.01 12.71 -11.68
CA ARG A 109 0.36 12.22 -10.34
C ARG A 109 -0.69 11.25 -9.77
N TRP A 110 -1.98 11.56 -9.96
CA TRP A 110 -3.09 10.77 -9.44
C TRP A 110 -3.27 9.48 -10.23
N GLU A 111 -3.21 9.53 -11.55
CA GLU A 111 -3.26 8.34 -12.40
C GLU A 111 -2.10 7.38 -12.07
N LEU A 112 -0.90 7.91 -11.80
CA LEU A 112 0.26 7.11 -11.44
C LEU A 112 0.11 6.43 -10.06
N LEU A 113 -0.43 7.16 -9.07
CA LEU A 113 -0.76 6.60 -7.76
C LEU A 113 -1.86 5.53 -7.85
N GLN A 114 -2.93 5.80 -8.59
CA GLN A 114 -4.02 4.86 -8.85
C GLN A 114 -3.52 3.59 -9.56
N ALA A 115 -2.63 3.73 -10.54
CA ALA A 115 -2.02 2.61 -11.24
C ALA A 115 -1.15 1.77 -10.29
N LEU A 116 -0.39 2.42 -9.39
CA LEU A 116 0.39 1.73 -8.36
C LEU A 116 -0.51 0.94 -7.40
N GLN A 117 -1.57 1.56 -6.90
CA GLN A 117 -2.56 0.92 -6.02
C GLN A 117 -3.26 -0.25 -6.73
N SER A 118 -3.54 -0.13 -8.03
CA SER A 118 -4.12 -1.20 -8.85
C SER A 118 -3.20 -2.41 -8.96
N LEU A 119 -1.89 -2.19 -9.11
CA LEU A 119 -0.91 -3.29 -9.09
C LEU A 119 -0.84 -3.98 -7.72
N VAL A 120 -0.97 -3.22 -6.61
CA VAL A 120 -1.11 -3.83 -5.26
C VAL A 120 -2.35 -4.71 -5.19
N VAL A 121 -3.49 -4.24 -5.68
CA VAL A 121 -4.74 -5.01 -5.74
C VAL A 121 -4.56 -6.30 -6.55
N TYR A 122 -3.90 -6.25 -7.71
CA TYR A 122 -3.64 -7.43 -8.53
C TYR A 122 -2.68 -8.42 -7.86
N MET A 123 -1.67 -7.95 -7.11
CA MET A 123 -0.84 -8.81 -6.29
C MET A 123 -1.65 -9.50 -5.19
N LEU A 124 -2.55 -8.79 -4.51
CA LEU A 124 -3.43 -9.38 -3.50
C LEU A 124 -4.38 -10.43 -4.09
N LEU A 125 -4.98 -10.16 -5.24
CA LEU A 125 -5.77 -11.17 -5.98
C LEU A 125 -4.91 -12.38 -6.33
N ARG A 126 -3.66 -12.17 -6.75
CA ARG A 126 -2.75 -13.24 -7.12
C ARG A 126 -2.40 -14.11 -5.90
N ILE A 127 -2.21 -13.50 -4.73
CA ILE A 127 -1.96 -14.17 -3.45
C ILE A 127 -3.16 -15.02 -3.00
N ILE A 128 -4.39 -14.56 -3.27
CA ILE A 128 -5.63 -15.29 -2.95
C ILE A 128 -5.83 -16.46 -3.93
N GLU A 129 -5.71 -16.20 -5.24
CA GLU A 129 -5.98 -17.20 -6.27
C GLU A 129 -4.97 -18.35 -6.22
N GLY A 130 -3.72 -18.07 -5.85
CA GLY A 130 -2.66 -19.06 -5.92
C GLY A 130 -2.19 -19.29 -7.35
N ARG A 131 -1.42 -20.37 -7.55
CA ARG A 131 -0.71 -20.62 -8.80
C ARG A 131 -1.54 -21.42 -9.79
N HIS A 132 -1.78 -20.81 -10.94
CA HIS A 132 -2.38 -21.46 -12.10
C HIS A 132 -1.68 -20.99 -13.38
N GLU A 133 -1.89 -21.70 -14.49
CA GLU A 133 -1.34 -21.32 -15.79
C GLU A 133 -1.77 -19.90 -16.21
N TYR A 134 -3.03 -19.54 -15.94
CA TYR A 134 -3.59 -18.23 -16.28
C TYR A 134 -3.15 -17.10 -15.36
N THR A 135 -2.51 -17.40 -14.22
CA THR A 135 -1.92 -16.39 -13.32
C THR A 135 -0.40 -16.26 -13.49
N ASN A 136 0.19 -16.88 -14.52
CA ASN A 136 1.64 -16.97 -14.71
C ASN A 136 2.25 -15.68 -15.32
N PHE A 137 2.14 -14.57 -14.60
CA PHE A 137 2.75 -13.29 -14.97
C PHE A 137 3.27 -12.52 -13.74
N ASP A 138 3.64 -13.24 -12.69
CA ASP A 138 4.12 -12.71 -11.41
C ASP A 138 5.29 -11.73 -11.59
N SER A 139 6.27 -12.08 -12.43
CA SER A 139 7.38 -11.19 -12.76
C SER A 139 6.93 -9.88 -13.40
N GLN A 140 5.87 -9.90 -14.22
CA GLN A 140 5.39 -8.70 -14.92
C GLN A 140 4.63 -7.76 -13.99
N LEU A 141 3.92 -8.31 -13.01
CA LEU A 141 3.35 -7.52 -11.91
C LEU A 141 4.45 -6.77 -11.15
N LEU A 142 5.55 -7.47 -10.80
CA LEU A 142 6.65 -6.86 -10.05
C LEU A 142 7.47 -5.88 -10.89
N ILE A 143 7.74 -6.17 -12.16
CA ILE A 143 8.39 -5.23 -13.09
C ILE A 143 7.56 -3.95 -13.22
N SER A 144 6.24 -4.08 -13.36
CA SER A 144 5.34 -2.92 -13.43
C SER A 144 5.35 -2.11 -12.15
N MET A 145 5.28 -2.78 -11.00
CA MET A 145 5.34 -2.16 -9.68
C MET A 145 6.62 -1.32 -9.55
N ASN A 146 7.77 -1.89 -9.89
CA ASN A 146 9.06 -1.20 -9.85
C ASN A 146 9.14 -0.01 -10.82
N ALA A 147 8.65 -0.18 -12.06
CA ALA A 147 8.64 0.90 -13.04
C ALA A 147 7.81 2.10 -12.56
N LEU A 148 6.62 1.85 -12.04
CA LEU A 148 5.72 2.90 -11.53
C LEU A 148 6.25 3.53 -10.24
N CYS A 149 6.77 2.75 -9.28
CA CYS A 149 7.45 3.26 -8.09
C CYS A 149 8.60 4.20 -8.45
N ARG A 150 9.45 3.79 -9.39
CA ARG A 150 10.57 4.60 -9.86
C ARG A 150 10.10 5.88 -10.54
N HIS A 151 9.11 5.80 -11.43
CA HIS A 151 8.57 6.99 -12.09
C HIS A 151 7.97 7.97 -11.09
N LEU A 152 7.19 7.47 -10.13
CA LEU A 152 6.58 8.29 -9.08
C LEU A 152 7.65 8.99 -8.23
N THR A 153 8.75 8.28 -7.91
CA THR A 153 9.86 8.82 -7.13
C THR A 153 10.64 9.88 -7.88
N ILE A 154 10.92 9.66 -9.18
CA ILE A 154 11.63 10.62 -10.03
C ILE A 154 10.81 11.91 -10.21
N LYS A 155 9.49 11.79 -10.44
CA LYS A 155 8.62 12.92 -10.79
C LYS A 155 8.09 13.68 -9.57
N HIS A 156 7.91 13.01 -8.43
CA HIS A 156 7.25 13.56 -7.24
C HIS A 156 8.08 13.41 -5.96
N GLY A 157 9.38 13.13 -6.11
CA GLY A 157 10.31 13.03 -4.98
C GLY A 157 10.13 11.75 -4.15
N LYS A 158 10.83 11.71 -3.03
CA LYS A 158 10.88 10.58 -2.10
C LYS A 158 9.54 10.34 -1.39
N LEU A 159 9.45 9.24 -0.62
CA LEU A 159 8.25 8.90 0.16
C LEU A 159 7.95 9.90 1.28
N ILE A 160 8.99 10.57 1.78
CA ILE A 160 8.87 11.61 2.79
C ILE A 160 9.00 12.97 2.12
N SER A 161 7.97 13.81 2.26
CA SER A 161 8.02 15.21 1.83
C SER A 161 8.84 16.02 2.84
N PRO A 162 9.81 16.85 2.38
CA PRO A 162 10.52 17.77 3.26
C PRO A 162 9.60 18.75 4.00
N GLU A 163 8.50 19.17 3.36
CA GLU A 163 7.48 20.05 3.94
C GLU A 163 6.80 19.41 5.15
N GLU A 164 6.52 18.11 5.06
CA GLU A 164 5.88 17.35 6.12
C GLU A 164 6.81 17.15 7.32
N ILE A 165 8.08 16.83 7.09
CA ILE A 165 9.09 16.78 8.17
C ILE A 165 9.22 18.15 8.85
N ALA A 166 9.19 19.22 8.06
CA ALA A 166 9.30 20.59 8.55
C ALA A 166 8.02 21.08 9.25
N GLY A 167 6.94 20.27 9.31
CA GLY A 167 5.67 20.66 9.91
C GLY A 167 5.00 21.85 9.21
N ARG A 168 5.30 22.07 7.92
CA ARG A 168 4.69 23.17 7.15
C ARG A 168 3.23 22.86 6.83
N GLU A 169 2.43 23.90 6.69
CA GLU A 169 1.08 23.76 6.15
C GLU A 169 1.12 23.13 4.76
N MET A 170 0.20 22.20 4.51
CA MET A 170 0.11 21.44 3.27
C MET A 170 -1.35 21.48 2.80
N PRO A 171 -1.61 21.73 1.50
CA PRO A 171 -2.97 21.60 0.96
C PRO A 171 -3.50 20.19 1.19
N TRP A 172 -4.79 20.03 1.48
CA TRP A 172 -5.36 18.71 1.81
C TRP A 172 -5.09 17.66 0.74
N LYS A 173 -5.26 18.03 -0.55
CA LYS A 173 -4.99 17.11 -1.67
C LYS A 173 -3.53 16.66 -1.75
N ASP A 174 -2.59 17.52 -1.39
CA ASP A 174 -1.16 17.18 -1.33
C ASP A 174 -0.85 16.27 -0.17
N TRP A 175 -1.47 16.51 0.98
CA TRP A 175 -1.37 15.63 2.13
C TRP A 175 -1.95 14.25 1.82
N VAL A 176 -3.16 14.17 1.26
CA VAL A 176 -3.78 12.88 0.89
C VAL A 176 -2.92 12.13 -0.11
N PHE A 177 -2.32 12.82 -1.09
CA PHE A 177 -1.43 12.19 -2.04
C PHE A 177 -0.19 11.60 -1.37
N ASN A 178 0.50 12.34 -0.50
CA ASN A 178 1.69 11.87 0.20
C ASN A 178 1.37 10.72 1.17
N GLU A 179 0.27 10.83 1.91
CA GLU A 179 -0.19 9.79 2.81
C GLU A 179 -0.62 8.52 2.06
N SER A 180 -1.33 8.66 0.93
CA SER A 180 -1.68 7.53 0.06
C SER A 180 -0.45 6.79 -0.46
N ARG A 181 0.61 7.54 -0.83
CA ARG A 181 1.89 6.95 -1.26
C ARG A 181 2.53 6.15 -0.14
N ARG A 182 2.60 6.68 1.08
CA ARG A 182 3.15 5.97 2.24
C ARG A 182 2.35 4.74 2.61
N ARG A 183 1.02 4.83 2.62
CA ARG A 183 0.14 3.69 2.93
C ARG A 183 0.24 2.58 1.88
N THR A 184 0.35 2.96 0.61
CA THR A 184 0.62 2.02 -0.49
C THR A 184 1.99 1.36 -0.35
N ALA A 185 3.03 2.16 -0.08
CA ALA A 185 4.38 1.65 0.16
C ALA A 185 4.40 0.69 1.36
N SER A 186 3.74 1.04 2.47
CA SER A 186 3.65 0.20 3.66
C SER A 186 3.04 -1.16 3.36
N THR A 187 1.96 -1.18 2.57
CA THR A 187 1.32 -2.41 2.11
C THR A 187 2.28 -3.27 1.27
N VAL A 188 3.02 -2.64 0.34
CA VAL A 188 4.04 -3.32 -0.48
C VAL A 188 5.19 -3.85 0.37
N PHE A 189 5.67 -3.09 1.36
CA PHE A 189 6.72 -3.54 2.28
C PHE A 189 6.28 -4.76 3.07
N VAL A 190 5.06 -4.76 3.63
CA VAL A 190 4.53 -5.94 4.33
C VAL A 190 4.46 -7.15 3.37
N ILE A 191 3.91 -6.98 2.16
CA ILE A 191 3.86 -8.06 1.14
C ILE A 191 5.26 -8.61 0.83
N THR A 192 6.22 -7.74 0.55
CA THR A 192 7.58 -8.14 0.16
C THR A 192 8.38 -8.78 1.28
N ARG A 193 8.01 -8.53 2.54
CA ARG A 193 8.65 -9.14 3.72
C ARG A 193 8.03 -10.47 4.09
N ILE A 194 6.70 -10.62 4.00
CA ILE A 194 6.03 -11.89 4.33
C ILE A 194 6.06 -12.89 3.17
N LEU A 195 6.18 -12.42 1.92
CA LEU A 195 6.21 -13.25 0.72
C LEU A 195 7.54 -13.14 -0.05
N HIS A 196 7.82 -14.14 -0.87
CA HIS A 196 8.83 -14.05 -1.92
C HIS A 196 8.31 -13.16 -3.05
N ALA A 197 8.47 -11.85 -2.90
CA ALA A 197 8.05 -10.86 -3.90
C ALA A 197 9.19 -9.90 -4.27
N GLN A 198 10.41 -10.43 -4.40
CA GLN A 198 11.59 -9.64 -4.79
C GLN A 198 11.88 -9.81 -6.28
N VAL A 199 11.78 -8.70 -7.03
CA VAL A 199 12.39 -8.57 -8.35
C VAL A 199 13.25 -7.32 -8.25
N SER A 200 14.56 -7.52 -8.09
CA SER A 200 15.53 -6.52 -7.62
C SER A 200 15.28 -6.14 -6.15
N PRO A 201 16.31 -5.88 -5.33
CA PRO A 201 16.07 -5.12 -4.12
C PRO A 201 15.38 -3.83 -4.59
N LEU A 202 14.22 -3.51 -4.01
CA LEU A 202 13.71 -2.14 -3.99
C LEU A 202 14.84 -1.32 -3.38
N SER A 203 15.79 -0.90 -4.22
CA SER A 203 17.12 -0.34 -3.92
C SER A 203 17.55 -0.59 -2.48
N ASP A 204 18.30 -1.65 -2.17
CA ASP A 204 18.81 -2.01 -0.82
C ASP A 204 18.30 -1.10 0.29
N ASN A 205 17.06 -1.38 0.71
CA ASN A 205 16.22 -0.55 1.58
C ASN A 205 15.98 0.85 1.01
N MET A 206 14.73 1.23 0.74
CA MET A 206 14.36 2.65 0.88
C MET A 206 14.75 3.04 2.31
N PRO A 207 15.93 3.66 2.58
CA PRO A 207 16.44 3.77 3.94
C PRO A 207 15.54 4.71 4.75
N GLU A 208 14.84 5.55 4.00
CA GLU A 208 13.83 6.49 4.46
C GLU A 208 12.54 5.81 4.90
N TYR A 209 12.22 4.58 4.50
CA TYR A 209 10.95 3.97 4.89
C TYR A 209 10.86 3.79 6.42
N SER A 210 11.90 3.25 7.06
CA SER A 210 11.96 3.12 8.52
C SER A 210 11.90 4.49 9.22
N HIS A 211 12.38 5.55 8.57
CA HIS A 211 12.33 6.92 9.07
C HIS A 211 11.08 7.70 8.66
N SER A 212 10.21 7.10 7.85
CA SER A 212 9.00 7.76 7.36
C SER A 212 7.95 7.83 8.47
N PRO A 213 7.05 8.83 8.42
CA PRO A 213 5.94 8.90 9.37
C PRO A 213 5.15 7.59 9.35
N ALA A 214 4.77 7.09 10.52
CA ALA A 214 3.80 6.01 10.64
C ALA A 214 2.47 6.43 9.98
N PRO A 215 1.62 5.48 9.54
CA PRO A 215 0.30 5.81 8.99
C PRO A 215 -0.46 6.79 9.88
N SER A 216 -0.99 7.84 9.28
CA SER A 216 -1.70 8.89 10.00
C SER A 216 -2.92 8.37 10.76
N PRO A 217 -3.34 9.07 11.83
CA PRO A 217 -4.59 8.80 12.53
C PRO A 217 -5.78 8.55 11.61
N MET A 218 -6.63 7.58 11.99
CA MET A 218 -7.84 7.19 11.27
C MET A 218 -8.73 8.39 10.92
N LYS A 219 -8.90 9.32 11.87
CA LYS A 219 -9.75 10.49 11.73
C LYS A 219 -9.29 11.42 10.59
N LEU A 220 -7.98 11.63 10.45
CA LEU A 220 -7.41 12.41 9.34
C LEU A 220 -7.58 11.71 8.00
N TRP A 221 -7.33 10.40 7.98
CA TRP A 221 -7.41 9.60 6.76
C TRP A 221 -8.84 9.41 6.25
N GLN A 222 -9.83 9.45 7.15
CA GLN A 222 -11.24 9.29 6.82
C GLN A 222 -11.98 10.63 6.64
N ALA A 223 -11.26 11.76 6.67
CA ALA A 223 -11.88 13.07 6.47
C ALA A 223 -12.61 13.14 5.12
N GLU A 224 -13.85 13.62 5.14
CA GLU A 224 -14.69 13.68 3.94
C GLU A 224 -14.36 14.86 3.04
N ASN A 225 -13.86 15.94 3.62
CA ASN A 225 -13.52 17.20 2.95
C ASN A 225 -12.33 17.92 3.63
N GLU A 226 -11.82 18.95 2.97
CA GLU A 226 -10.69 19.75 3.44
C GLU A 226 -10.95 20.47 4.76
N THR A 227 -12.19 20.90 5.02
CA THR A 227 -12.54 21.61 6.26
C THR A 227 -12.46 20.69 7.47
N ASP A 228 -13.04 19.49 7.37
CA ASP A 228 -12.95 18.48 8.44
C ASP A 228 -11.50 18.06 8.69
N TRP A 229 -10.75 17.85 7.60
CA TRP A 229 -9.34 17.51 7.68
C TRP A 229 -8.50 18.61 8.35
N ALA A 230 -8.71 19.88 8.00
CA ALA A 230 -7.88 20.99 8.48
C ALA A 230 -7.90 21.13 10.01
N VAL A 231 -9.09 20.99 10.63
CA VAL A 231 -9.25 21.07 12.09
C VAL A 231 -8.41 19.99 12.78
N ASP A 232 -8.53 18.75 12.33
CA ASP A 232 -7.79 17.63 12.90
C ASP A 232 -6.30 17.69 12.57
N TYR A 233 -5.94 18.22 11.40
CA TYR A 233 -4.56 18.32 10.95
C TYR A 233 -3.77 19.35 11.75
N THR A 234 -4.37 20.50 12.09
CA THR A 234 -3.75 21.48 12.98
C THR A 234 -3.45 20.88 14.35
N GLU A 235 -4.40 20.16 14.95
CA GLU A 235 -4.19 19.46 16.21
C GLU A 235 -3.08 18.39 16.08
N TYR A 236 -3.11 17.61 15.00
CA TYR A 236 -2.08 16.60 14.74
C TYR A 236 -0.67 17.21 14.62
N GLN A 237 -0.53 18.35 13.92
CA GLN A 237 0.74 19.06 13.82
C GLN A 237 1.23 19.58 15.17
N TYR A 238 0.33 20.20 15.95
CA TYR A 238 0.65 20.66 17.30
C TYR A 238 1.18 19.51 18.16
N GLN A 239 0.49 18.37 18.13
CA GLN A 239 0.85 17.19 18.90
C GLN A 239 2.18 16.58 18.47
N ASN A 240 2.47 16.56 17.16
CA ASN A 240 3.77 16.13 16.64
C ASN A 240 4.90 17.10 17.02
N ALA A 241 4.63 18.41 17.12
CA ALA A 241 5.61 19.39 17.58
C ALA A 241 5.95 19.22 19.07
N VAL A 242 4.96 18.86 19.90
CA VAL A 242 5.14 18.66 21.34
C VAL A 242 5.78 17.30 21.67
N HIS A 243 5.34 16.22 21.02
CA HIS A 243 5.70 14.85 21.38
C HIS A 243 6.66 14.15 20.40
N GLY A 244 6.96 14.79 19.28
CA GLY A 244 7.67 14.17 18.17
C GLY A 244 6.73 13.38 17.25
N MET A 245 7.09 13.32 15.98
CA MET A 245 6.38 12.54 14.97
C MET A 245 6.77 11.06 15.09
N LEU A 246 5.75 10.20 15.17
CA LEU A 246 5.94 8.74 15.20
C LEU A 246 6.39 8.23 13.84
N LYS A 247 7.48 7.47 13.80
CA LYS A 247 8.05 6.86 12.59
C LYS A 247 7.78 5.37 12.56
N ILE A 248 7.94 4.76 11.38
CA ILE A 248 7.84 3.31 11.21
C ILE A 248 8.80 2.55 12.15
N SER A 249 10.03 3.02 12.33
CA SER A 249 11.01 2.42 13.25
C SER A 249 10.57 2.45 14.73
N ASP A 250 9.75 3.44 15.10
CA ASP A 250 9.29 3.59 16.48
C ASP A 250 8.22 2.54 16.81
N LEU A 251 7.51 2.01 15.81
CA LEU A 251 6.50 0.96 15.98
C LEU A 251 7.09 -0.36 16.49
N VAL A 252 8.35 -0.65 16.19
CA VAL A 252 9.09 -1.80 16.75
C VAL A 252 9.17 -1.65 18.27
N GLN A 253 9.58 -0.47 18.73
CA GLN A 253 9.73 -0.18 20.16
C GLN A 253 8.38 -0.14 20.90
N LEU A 254 7.29 0.23 20.22
CA LEU A 254 5.94 0.17 20.79
C LEU A 254 5.48 -1.25 21.15
N LYS A 255 6.00 -2.29 20.47
CA LYS A 255 5.73 -3.69 20.85
C LYS A 255 6.50 -4.10 22.10
N GLU A 256 7.71 -3.57 22.26
CA GLU A 256 8.64 -3.97 23.33
C GLU A 256 8.43 -3.23 24.65
N ARG A 257 8.00 -1.96 24.60
CA ARG A 257 7.92 -1.09 25.79
C ARG A 257 6.50 -0.61 26.02
N ALA A 258 5.75 -1.25 26.92
CA ALA A 258 4.45 -0.74 27.35
C ALA A 258 4.60 0.66 28.01
N GLY A 259 4.01 1.70 27.40
CA GLY A 259 4.04 3.08 27.91
C GLY A 259 2.90 3.94 27.36
N ARG A 260 2.68 5.13 27.93
CA ARG A 260 1.54 6.03 27.59
C ARG A 260 1.51 6.48 26.13
N GLN A 261 2.66 6.50 25.43
CA GLN A 261 2.72 6.83 24.00
C GLN A 261 2.10 5.71 23.14
N ASN A 262 2.11 4.47 23.63
CA ASN A 262 1.52 3.31 22.95
C ASN A 262 0.00 3.38 22.97
N ASP A 263 -0.61 3.70 24.12
CA ASP A 263 -2.06 3.78 24.26
C ASP A 263 -2.65 4.84 23.32
N ARG A 264 -1.93 5.96 23.16
CA ARG A 264 -2.31 7.01 22.21
C ARG A 264 -2.28 6.52 20.77
N TRP A 265 -1.21 5.82 20.36
CA TRP A 265 -1.14 5.25 19.00
C TRP A 265 -2.32 4.30 18.75
N TYR A 266 -2.54 3.35 19.64
CA TYR A 266 -3.61 2.37 19.50
C TYR A 266 -5.02 2.98 19.54
N ALA A 267 -5.21 4.13 20.19
CA ALA A 267 -6.50 4.84 20.21
C ALA A 267 -6.88 5.46 18.85
N TYR A 268 -5.90 5.78 18.00
CA TYR A 268 -6.15 6.49 16.73
C TYR A 268 -5.70 5.72 15.48
N ALA A 269 -4.92 4.65 15.62
CA ALA A 269 -4.47 3.82 14.51
C ALA A 269 -5.66 3.15 13.82
N ASP A 270 -5.67 3.20 12.49
CA ASP A 270 -6.62 2.41 11.71
C ASP A 270 -6.11 0.97 11.47
N SER A 271 -6.88 0.20 10.70
CA SER A 271 -6.53 -1.18 10.37
C SER A 271 -5.16 -1.33 9.68
N LEU A 272 -4.73 -0.35 8.89
CA LEU A 272 -3.40 -0.37 8.29
C LEU A 272 -2.31 -0.02 9.31
N GLY A 273 -2.53 0.97 10.17
CA GLY A 273 -1.63 1.30 11.27
C GLY A 273 -1.37 0.08 12.17
N LEU A 274 -2.42 -0.67 12.49
CA LEU A 274 -2.31 -1.92 13.25
C LEU A 274 -1.58 -3.03 12.48
N LEU A 275 -1.83 -3.18 11.17
CA LEU A 275 -1.09 -4.12 10.32
C LEU A 275 0.41 -3.80 10.27
N VAL A 276 0.76 -2.52 10.11
CA VAL A 276 2.16 -2.08 10.08
C VAL A 276 2.82 -2.29 11.45
N THR A 277 2.09 -2.04 12.54
CA THR A 277 2.57 -2.32 13.91
C THR A 277 2.80 -3.81 14.09
N LEU A 278 1.86 -4.66 13.70
CA LEU A 278 1.98 -6.12 13.75
C LEU A 278 3.24 -6.61 13.00
N ALA A 279 3.47 -6.06 11.82
CA ALA A 279 4.57 -6.43 10.93
C ALA A 279 5.87 -5.62 11.16
N ALA A 280 5.94 -4.79 12.20
CA ALA A 280 7.07 -3.87 12.41
C ALA A 280 8.43 -4.60 12.43
N ASP A 281 8.52 -5.71 13.17
CA ASP A 281 9.74 -6.53 13.28
C ASP A 281 10.12 -7.25 11.97
N LEU A 282 9.17 -7.35 11.02
CA LEU A 282 9.39 -7.97 9.71
C LEU A 282 9.84 -6.94 8.67
N ILE A 283 9.46 -5.67 8.84
CA ILE A 283 9.69 -4.60 7.85
C ILE A 283 10.87 -3.70 8.18
N CYS A 284 11.23 -3.57 9.46
CA CYS A 284 12.32 -2.74 9.98
C CYS A 284 13.66 -3.48 10.09
#